data_AF-A0A015LFY4-F1
#
_entry.id   AF-A0A015LFY4-F1
#
_cell.length_a   1.000
_cell.length_b   1.000
_cell.length_c   1.000
_cell.angle_alpha   90.00
_cell.angle_beta   90.00
_cell.angle_gamma   90.00
#
_symmetry.space_group_name_H-M   'P 1'
#
loop_
_entity.id
_entity.type
_entity.pdbx_description
1 polymer ?
#
loop_
_entity_poly.entity_id
_entity_poly.type
_entity_poly.pdbx_seq_one_letter_code
_entity_poly.pdbx_strand_id
1 'polypeptide(L)'
;MSQNFRWPYSMPEYLRRSAFNSITKVGSKSDEEFDLEVGLNLLFFYNALDKGEFSGRENDWVTVHNQRIIEYYGQKYDDDKLNSIFKTMPGAVQIHKIAT
;
A
#
# COMPACT_ATOMS: atom_id res chain seq x y z
N MET A 1 18.80 -1.58 -8.01
CA MET A 1 18.10 -0.37 -7.49
C MET A 1 18.93 0.83 -7.90
N SER A 2 18.33 1.86 -8.51
CA SER A 2 19.10 3.04 -8.93
C SER A 2 19.71 3.71 -7.70
N GLN A 3 20.87 4.36 -7.86
CA GLN A 3 21.57 5.03 -6.76
C GLN A 3 20.78 6.21 -6.13
N ASN A 4 19.57 6.50 -6.62
CA ASN A 4 18.75 7.64 -6.20
C ASN A 4 17.44 7.24 -5.51
N PHE A 5 17.18 5.94 -5.28
CA PHE A 5 15.97 5.56 -4.56
C PHE A 5 16.01 6.07 -3.11
N ARG A 6 14.92 6.72 -2.69
CA ARG A 6 14.67 7.12 -1.31
C ARG A 6 13.30 6.60 -0.92
N TRP A 7 13.21 6.02 0.27
CA TRP A 7 11.92 5.65 0.84
C TRP A 7 11.07 6.90 1.05
N PRO A 8 9.74 6.80 0.88
CA PRO A 8 8.83 7.89 1.27
C PRO A 8 9.07 8.27 2.73
N TYR A 9 9.15 9.57 3.00
CA TYR A 9 9.40 10.14 4.31
C TYR A 9 8.34 9.69 5.31
N SER A 10 7.06 9.75 4.93
CA SER A 10 5.93 9.39 5.80
C SER A 10 5.75 7.87 5.99
N MET A 11 6.52 7.03 5.28
CA MET A 11 6.40 5.58 5.40
C MET A 11 7.12 5.07 6.67
N PRO A 12 6.41 4.44 7.62
CA PRO A 12 7.02 3.84 8.81
C PRO A 12 8.07 2.78 8.46
N GLU A 13 9.11 2.65 9.31
CA GLU A 13 10.24 1.73 9.07
C GLU A 13 9.78 0.26 8.88
N TYR A 14 8.84 -0.21 9.70
CA TYR A 14 8.31 -1.57 9.57
C TYR A 14 7.61 -1.81 8.22
N LEU A 15 6.92 -0.79 7.66
CA LEU A 15 6.31 -0.86 6.34
C LEU A 15 7.34 -0.74 5.22
N ARG A 16 8.42 0.02 5.40
CA ARG A 16 9.58 0.00 4.48
C ARG A 16 10.18 -1.40 4.40
N ARG A 17 10.40 -2.04 5.54
CA ARG A 17 10.92 -3.42 5.60
C ARG A 17 9.96 -4.42 4.95
N SER A 18 8.65 -4.29 5.22
CA SER A 18 7.62 -5.12 4.59
C SER A 18 7.64 -4.95 3.07
N ALA A 19 7.58 -3.71 2.57
CA ALA A 19 7.59 -3.41 1.14
C ALA A 19 8.88 -3.87 0.47
N PHE A 20 10.04 -3.70 1.13
CA PHE A 20 11.31 -4.21 0.63
C PHE A 20 11.25 -5.73 0.45
N ASN A 21 10.86 -6.47 1.49
CA ASN A 21 10.77 -7.93 1.43
C ASN A 21 9.80 -8.38 0.34
N SER A 22 8.64 -7.74 0.25
CA SER A 22 7.64 -7.93 -0.79
C SER A 22 8.22 -7.77 -2.21
N ILE A 23 8.96 -6.70 -2.45
CA ILE A 23 9.51 -6.35 -3.78
C ILE A 23 10.72 -7.22 -4.14
N THR A 24 11.58 -7.56 -3.18
CA THR A 24 12.85 -8.26 -3.46
C THR A 24 12.76 -9.77 -3.41
N LYS A 25 11.61 -10.34 -3.01
CA LYS A 25 11.37 -11.79 -2.99
C LYS A 25 11.16 -12.41 -4.38
N VAL A 26 11.04 -11.61 -5.45
CA VAL A 26 10.74 -12.09 -6.80
C VAL A 26 11.86 -13.01 -7.32
N GLY A 27 11.55 -14.30 -7.54
CA GLY A 27 12.52 -15.32 -7.94
C GLY A 27 11.95 -16.68 -8.38
N SER A 28 10.81 -17.17 -7.89
CA SER A 28 10.13 -18.42 -8.28
C SER A 28 8.82 -18.69 -7.49
N LYS A 29 7.65 -18.09 -7.80
CA LYS A 29 6.25 -18.65 -7.67
C LYS A 29 5.14 -17.58 -7.78
N SER A 30 3.89 -18.03 -8.02
CA SER A 30 2.67 -17.21 -8.09
C SER A 30 2.41 -16.32 -6.86
N ASP A 31 2.87 -16.74 -5.68
CA ASP A 31 2.72 -15.96 -4.44
C ASP A 31 3.59 -14.68 -4.46
N GLU A 32 4.54 -14.58 -5.38
CA GLU A 32 5.42 -13.41 -5.55
C GLU A 32 4.74 -12.26 -6.29
N GLU A 33 3.79 -12.53 -7.19
CA GLU A 33 3.02 -11.46 -7.84
C GLU A 33 2.15 -10.73 -6.81
N PHE A 34 1.56 -11.49 -5.87
CA PHE A 34 0.83 -10.93 -4.73
C PHE A 34 1.75 -10.11 -3.82
N ASP A 35 2.86 -10.70 -3.36
CA ASP A 35 3.81 -10.02 -2.47
C ASP A 35 4.38 -8.75 -3.12
N LEU A 36 4.73 -8.81 -4.41
CA LEU A 36 5.21 -7.66 -5.19
C LEU A 36 4.18 -6.54 -5.24
N GLU A 37 2.93 -6.88 -5.57
CA GLU A 37 1.83 -5.92 -5.70
C GLU A 37 1.55 -5.19 -4.37
N VAL A 38 1.57 -5.90 -3.24
CA VAL A 38 1.47 -5.29 -1.90
C VAL A 38 2.57 -4.27 -1.68
N GLY A 39 3.83 -4.64 -2.01
CA GLY A 39 4.98 -3.75 -1.84
C GLY A 39 4.90 -2.49 -2.70
N LEU A 40 4.48 -2.64 -3.96
CA LEU A 40 4.30 -1.52 -4.89
C LEU A 40 3.14 -0.61 -4.48
N ASN A 41 2.02 -1.17 -3.99
CA ASN A 41 0.87 -0.39 -3.52
C ASN A 41 1.19 0.42 -2.26
N LEU A 42 1.93 -0.16 -1.32
CA LEU A 42 2.46 0.56 -0.16
C LEU A 42 3.34 1.73 -0.61
N LEU A 43 4.27 1.50 -1.54
CA LEU A 43 5.17 2.54 -2.04
C LEU A 43 4.39 3.65 -2.77
N PHE A 44 3.40 3.30 -3.56
CA PHE A 44 2.51 4.25 -4.23
C PHE A 44 1.79 5.15 -3.23
N PHE A 45 1.12 4.56 -2.23
CA PHE A 45 0.36 5.30 -1.22
C PHE A 45 1.22 6.34 -0.50
N TYR A 46 2.37 5.93 0.02
CA TYR A 46 3.21 6.85 0.80
C TYR A 46 3.89 7.92 -0.05
N ASN A 47 4.20 7.64 -1.32
CA ASN A 47 4.67 8.69 -2.24
C ASN A 47 3.58 9.74 -2.52
N ALA A 48 2.33 9.33 -2.70
CA ALA A 48 1.20 10.25 -2.85
C ALA A 48 0.97 11.06 -1.56
N LEU A 49 1.16 10.42 -0.39
CA LEU A 49 1.05 11.08 0.91
C LEU A 49 2.11 12.16 1.11
N ASP A 50 3.37 11.88 0.79
CA ASP A 50 4.45 12.86 0.89
C ASP A 50 4.25 14.07 -0.05
N LYS A 51 3.53 13.88 -1.16
CA LYS A 51 3.17 14.95 -2.11
C LYS A 51 1.93 15.75 -1.69
N GLY A 52 1.26 15.35 -0.60
CA GLY A 52 0.05 16.02 -0.11
C GLY A 52 -1.22 15.70 -0.93
N GLU A 53 -1.24 14.61 -1.69
CA GLU A 53 -2.38 14.25 -2.56
C GLU A 53 -3.67 13.91 -1.77
N PHE A 54 -3.57 13.72 -0.46
CA PHE A 54 -4.68 13.40 0.46
C PHE A 54 -5.19 14.58 1.29
N SER A 55 -4.86 15.82 0.92
CA SER A 55 -5.33 17.02 1.63
C SER A 55 -6.87 17.05 1.71
N GLY A 56 -7.42 17.25 2.91
CA GLY A 56 -8.86 17.24 3.19
C GLY A 56 -9.48 15.83 3.36
N ARG A 57 -8.66 14.78 3.36
CA ARG A 57 -9.05 13.37 3.54
C ARG A 57 -8.17 12.68 4.60
N GLU A 58 -7.72 13.44 5.59
CA GLU A 58 -6.68 12.99 6.53
C GLU A 58 -7.11 11.82 7.42
N ASN A 59 -8.42 11.62 7.60
CA ASN A 59 -8.98 10.55 8.44
C ASN A 59 -9.57 9.40 7.60
N ASP A 60 -9.44 9.47 6.28
CA ASP A 60 -9.96 8.44 5.41
C ASP A 60 -9.00 7.23 5.38
N TRP A 61 -9.57 6.04 5.50
CA TRP A 61 -8.99 4.81 5.01
C TRP A 61 -8.95 4.81 3.48
N VAL A 62 -7.82 4.42 2.91
CA VAL A 62 -7.61 4.41 1.47
C VAL A 62 -7.35 2.97 1.03
N THR A 63 -8.02 2.55 -0.05
CA THR A 63 -7.74 1.28 -0.70
C THR A 63 -6.93 1.53 -1.96
N VAL A 64 -5.77 0.87 -2.04
CA VAL A 64 -4.87 0.96 -3.19
C VAL A 64 -4.73 -0.41 -3.84
N HIS A 65 -4.85 -0.44 -5.17
CA HIS A 65 -4.63 -1.62 -5.99
C HIS A 65 -4.09 -1.21 -7.36
N ASN A 66 -3.18 -2.00 -7.94
CA ASN A 66 -2.47 -1.71 -9.18
C ASN A 66 -1.90 -0.29 -9.22
N GLN A 67 -1.36 0.15 -8.08
CA GLN A 67 -0.78 1.48 -7.85
C GLN A 67 -1.75 2.62 -8.22
N ARG A 68 -3.03 2.43 -7.87
CA ARG A 68 -4.10 3.42 -8.01
C ARG A 68 -4.98 3.42 -6.77
N ILE A 69 -5.52 4.58 -6.44
CA ILE A 69 -6.56 4.68 -5.42
C ILE A 69 -7.85 4.15 -6.03
N ILE A 70 -8.34 3.07 -5.47
CA ILE A 70 -9.63 2.50 -5.88
C ILE A 70 -10.75 3.21 -5.14
N GLU A 71 -10.53 3.55 -3.87
CA GLU A 71 -11.58 4.13 -3.05
C GLU A 71 -11.05 4.80 -1.78
N TYR A 72 -11.82 5.80 -1.31
CA TYR A 72 -11.65 6.47 -0.03
C TYR A 72 -12.82 6.09 0.88
N TYR A 73 -12.52 5.75 2.13
CA TYR A 73 -13.49 5.37 3.14
C TYR A 73 -13.26 6.17 4.41
N GLY A 74 -14.32 6.58 5.10
CA GLY A 74 -14.17 7.13 6.46
C GLY A 74 -13.81 6.08 7.52
N GLN A 75 -13.89 4.78 7.20
CA GLN A 75 -13.71 3.69 8.17
C GLN A 75 -13.00 2.47 7.57
N LYS A 76 -12.37 1.68 8.43
CA LYS A 76 -11.76 0.40 8.07
C LYS A 76 -12.85 -0.56 7.56
N TYR A 77 -12.49 -1.43 6.64
CA TYR A 77 -13.35 -2.56 6.29
C TYR A 77 -13.49 -3.53 7.47
N ASP A 78 -14.65 -4.16 7.56
CA ASP A 78 -14.81 -5.40 8.32
C ASP A 78 -14.13 -6.58 7.61
N ASP A 79 -13.97 -7.69 8.33
CA ASP A 79 -13.25 -8.86 7.84
C ASP A 79 -13.93 -9.51 6.62
N ASP A 80 -15.26 -9.48 6.54
CA ASP A 80 -16.01 -10.05 5.42
C ASP A 80 -15.78 -9.25 4.14
N LYS A 81 -15.82 -7.92 4.24
CA LYS A 81 -15.55 -7.02 3.13
C LYS A 81 -14.08 -7.07 2.71
N LEU A 82 -13.14 -7.16 3.66
CA LEU A 82 -11.72 -7.40 3.36
C LEU A 82 -11.53 -8.69 2.56
N ASN A 83 -12.15 -9.80 3.02
CA ASN A 83 -12.05 -11.09 2.34
C ASN A 83 -12.61 -11.05 0.91
N SER A 84 -13.74 -10.36 0.70
CA SER A 84 -14.32 -10.17 -0.64
C SER A 84 -13.38 -9.36 -1.55
N ILE A 85 -12.80 -8.29 -1.02
CA ILE A 85 -11.84 -7.44 -1.74
C ILE A 85 -10.59 -8.24 -2.10
N PHE A 86 -9.98 -8.97 -1.17
CA PHE A 86 -8.76 -9.72 -1.45
C PHE A 86 -8.97 -10.90 -2.41
N LYS A 87 -10.19 -11.46 -2.48
CA LYS A 87 -10.54 -12.44 -3.52
C LYS A 87 -10.60 -11.82 -4.92
N THR A 88 -11.01 -10.56 -5.02
CA THR A 88 -11.25 -9.88 -6.30
C THR A 88 -10.03 -9.09 -6.77
N MET A 89 -9.32 -8.48 -5.83
CA MET A 89 -8.15 -7.62 -6.02
C MET A 89 -7.01 -8.15 -5.14
N PRO A 90 -6.39 -9.28 -5.50
CA PRO A 90 -5.22 -9.77 -4.80
C PRO A 90 -4.12 -8.70 -4.83
N GLY A 91 -3.47 -8.51 -3.67
CA GLY A 91 -2.43 -7.49 -3.47
C GLY A 91 -2.96 -6.09 -3.12
N ALA A 92 -4.28 -5.89 -3.05
CA ALA A 92 -4.85 -4.64 -2.55
C ALA A 92 -4.41 -4.39 -1.10
N VAL A 93 -4.20 -3.11 -0.76
CA VAL A 93 -3.86 -2.68 0.60
C VAL A 93 -4.88 -1.66 1.07
N GLN A 94 -5.34 -1.79 2.32
CA GLN A 94 -6.14 -0.78 2.99
C GLN A 94 -5.28 -0.09 4.05
N ILE A 95 -5.09 1.22 3.90
CA ILE A 95 -4.16 1.99 4.74
C ILE A 95 -4.88 3.23 5.25
N HIS A 96 -4.72 3.51 6.54
CA HIS A 96 -5.13 4.76 7.16
C HIS A 96 -3.91 5.64 7.37
N LYS A 97 -4.05 6.95 7.16
CA LYS A 97 -3.02 7.91 7.52
C LYS A 97 -2.80 7.85 9.04
N ILE A 98 -1.71 7.24 9.50
CA ILE A 98 -1.34 7.32 10.91
C ILE A 98 -0.94 8.77 11.18
N ALA A 99 -1.81 9.51 11.86
CA ALA A 99 -1.43 10.78 12.48
C ALA A 99 -0.28 10.48 13.43
N THR A 100 0.90 10.97 13.09
CA THR A 100 2.09 10.93 13.95
C THR A 100 2.06 12.11 14.89
#